data_AF-A0AB74M7N6-F1
#
_entry.id   AF-A0AB74M7N6-F1
#
_cell.length_a   1.000
_cell.length_b   1.000
_cell.length_c   1.000
_cell.angle_alpha   90.00
_cell.angle_beta   90.00
_cell.angle_gamma   90.00
#
_symmetry.space_group_name_H-M   'P 1'
#
loop_
_entity.id
_entity.type
_entity.pdbx_description
1 polymer ?
#
loop_
_entity_poly.entity_id
_entity_poly.type
_entity_poly.pdbx_seq_one_letter_code
_entity_poly.pdbx_strand_id
1 'polypeptide(L)'
;RSPIAQDPHGRIYYTDGRFPKVTDATIATKGDGNHPTSSYRLGIPAPTTAPVCTVQQGGDVSDDNPNDDETRFYTETFVSDYGEEGPPGPASLEVTLRTPGTAVQLTLAPVPLQNASIKRRRIYRSASGGGEADFLLVAELDASVLSYTDKIPAKNLGPSLATWDYLPPPENMTGLCLMANGIAAGFAGNEVMFSEAY
;
A
#
# COMPACT_ATOMS: atom_id res chain seq x y z
N ARG A 1 -12.41 21.50 -0.06
CA ARG A 1 -11.90 21.33 1.33
C ARG A 1 -12.03 19.86 1.68
N SER A 2 -11.07 19.24 2.36
CA SER A 2 -11.12 17.82 2.73
C SER A 2 -12.44 17.44 3.43
N PRO A 3 -13.02 16.25 3.15
CA PRO A 3 -14.21 15.75 3.86
C PRO A 3 -13.91 15.36 5.32
N ILE A 4 -12.63 15.19 5.65
CA ILE A 4 -12.17 14.84 6.99
C ILE A 4 -12.35 16.05 7.92
N ALA A 5 -13.19 15.89 8.94
CA ALA A 5 -13.33 16.89 9.99
C ALA A 5 -11.98 17.08 10.69
N GLN A 6 -11.53 18.34 10.79
CA GLN A 6 -10.22 18.69 11.36
C GLN A 6 -9.02 18.02 10.67
N ASP A 7 -9.03 17.88 9.34
CA ASP A 7 -7.87 17.41 8.58
C ASP A 7 -6.59 18.18 8.98
N PRO A 8 -5.63 17.53 9.69
CA PRO A 8 -4.45 18.20 10.21
C PRO A 8 -3.55 18.75 9.09
N HIS A 9 -3.73 18.23 7.87
CA HIS A 9 -2.99 18.66 6.67
C HIS A 9 -3.75 19.72 5.85
N GLY A 10 -5.03 19.97 6.11
CA GLY A 10 -5.81 20.98 5.38
C GLY A 10 -5.93 20.72 3.87
N ARG A 11 -6.12 19.46 3.46
CA ARG A 11 -6.08 19.05 2.05
C ARG A 11 -7.22 19.65 1.22
N ILE A 12 -6.89 19.93 -0.03
CA ILE A 12 -7.82 20.36 -1.07
C ILE A 12 -7.71 19.36 -2.21
N TYR A 13 -8.84 18.72 -2.52
CA TYR A 13 -8.97 17.81 -3.64
C TYR A 13 -9.61 18.53 -4.83
N TYR A 14 -9.08 18.33 -6.04
CA TYR A 14 -9.59 18.94 -7.25
C TYR A 14 -9.24 18.13 -8.50
N THR A 15 -9.91 18.43 -9.61
CA THR A 15 -9.66 17.85 -10.94
C THR A 15 -9.47 18.97 -11.95
N ASP A 16 -8.53 18.83 -12.88
CA ASP A 16 -8.30 19.76 -14.00
C ASP A 16 -8.47 19.08 -15.38
N GLY A 17 -9.11 17.91 -15.41
CA GLY A 17 -9.36 17.15 -16.63
C GLY A 17 -8.27 16.14 -17.03
N ARG A 18 -7.25 15.91 -16.18
CA ARG A 18 -6.21 14.89 -16.43
C ARG A 18 -6.16 13.74 -15.45
N PHE A 19 -6.07 14.05 -14.17
CA PHE A 19 -6.14 13.09 -13.06
C PHE A 19 -6.58 13.81 -11.79
N PRO A 20 -7.25 13.12 -10.86
CA PRO A 20 -7.60 13.69 -9.57
C PRO A 20 -6.35 14.04 -8.76
N LYS A 21 -6.38 15.21 -8.10
CA LYS A 21 -5.24 15.81 -7.41
C LYS A 21 -5.57 16.12 -5.98
N VAL A 22 -4.54 16.06 -5.14
CA VAL A 22 -4.55 16.57 -3.77
C VAL A 22 -3.43 17.60 -3.61
N THR A 23 -3.73 18.69 -2.92
CA THR A 23 -2.75 19.68 -2.49
C THR A 23 -3.06 20.11 -1.06
N ASP A 24 -2.11 20.75 -0.40
CA ASP A 24 -2.30 21.39 0.90
C ASP A 24 -1.66 22.78 0.88
N ALA A 25 -1.86 23.57 1.94
CA ALA A 25 -1.33 24.92 2.02
C ALA A 25 0.21 24.97 1.88
N THR A 26 0.92 23.92 2.32
CA THR A 26 2.39 23.86 2.29
C THR A 26 2.93 23.56 0.90
N ILE A 27 2.17 22.87 0.05
CA ILE A 27 2.56 22.52 -1.32
C ILE A 27 2.03 23.53 -2.33
N ALA A 28 0.80 24.01 -2.10
CA ALA A 28 0.12 24.97 -2.96
C ALA A 28 0.82 26.34 -3.02
N THR A 29 1.62 26.69 -1.99
CA THR A 29 2.25 28.02 -1.84
C THR A 29 3.78 28.01 -1.99
N LYS A 30 4.38 26.86 -2.30
CA LYS A 30 5.85 26.69 -2.36
C LYS A 30 6.55 27.40 -3.52
N GLY A 31 5.83 28.10 -4.40
CA GLY A 31 6.39 28.84 -5.53
C GLY A 31 5.65 30.14 -5.84
N ASP A 32 6.18 30.92 -6.78
CA ASP A 32 5.60 32.19 -7.22
C ASP A 32 4.55 31.98 -8.32
N GLY A 33 3.43 32.73 -8.28
CA GLY A 33 2.38 32.71 -9.31
C GLY A 33 0.99 32.30 -8.81
N ASN A 34 0.10 31.90 -9.72
CA ASN A 34 -1.26 31.47 -9.38
C ASN A 34 -1.24 30.13 -8.64
N HIS A 35 -1.91 30.07 -7.49
CA HIS A 35 -2.00 28.87 -6.66
C HIS A 35 -3.16 27.94 -7.12
N PRO A 36 -3.06 26.61 -6.91
CA PRO A 36 -1.94 25.89 -6.29
C PRO A 36 -0.75 25.71 -7.24
N THR A 37 0.47 26.02 -6.77
CA THR A 37 1.69 25.90 -7.57
C THR A 37 2.19 24.45 -7.70
N SER A 38 1.74 23.54 -6.84
CA SER A 38 2.07 22.12 -6.91
C SER A 38 0.95 21.25 -6.32
N SER A 39 0.92 19.99 -6.70
CA SER A 39 -0.06 18.99 -6.26
C SER A 39 0.47 17.58 -6.41
N TYR A 40 -0.03 16.67 -5.58
CA TYR A 40 0.12 15.24 -5.75
C TYR A 40 -1.07 14.63 -6.50
N ARG A 41 -0.83 13.50 -7.16
CA ARG A 41 -1.91 12.67 -7.70
C ARG A 41 -2.63 11.98 -6.54
N LEU A 42 -3.95 12.00 -6.58
CA LEU A 42 -4.80 11.37 -5.57
C LEU A 42 -4.77 9.84 -5.71
N GLY A 43 -4.78 9.15 -4.57
CA GLY A 43 -4.71 7.69 -4.48
C GLY A 43 -3.28 7.19 -4.51
N ILE A 44 -3.02 6.17 -3.69
CA ILE A 44 -1.72 5.50 -3.63
C ILE A 44 -1.79 4.26 -4.52
N PRO A 45 -0.92 4.14 -5.53
CA PRO A 45 -0.94 3.00 -6.43
C PRO A 45 -0.51 1.71 -5.72
N ALA A 46 -1.05 0.58 -6.17
CA ALA A 46 -0.50 -0.73 -5.82
C ALA A 46 0.88 -0.93 -6.47
N PRO A 47 1.77 -1.69 -5.82
CA PRO A 47 2.95 -2.27 -6.48
C PRO A 47 2.56 -3.10 -7.70
N THR A 48 3.33 -2.98 -8.79
CA THR A 48 3.03 -3.65 -10.06
C THR A 48 3.70 -5.00 -10.22
N THR A 49 4.69 -5.31 -9.39
CA THR A 49 5.46 -6.55 -9.43
C THR A 49 5.38 -7.25 -8.08
N ALA A 50 5.24 -8.57 -8.10
CA ALA A 50 5.19 -9.37 -6.89
C ALA A 50 6.58 -9.40 -6.22
N PRO A 51 6.65 -9.46 -4.87
CA PRO A 51 7.90 -9.70 -4.18
C PRO A 51 8.55 -11.01 -4.63
N VAL A 52 9.85 -10.96 -4.95
CA VAL A 52 10.64 -12.16 -5.25
C VAL A 52 11.25 -12.67 -3.96
N CYS A 53 10.94 -13.91 -3.61
CA CYS A 53 11.33 -14.52 -2.34
C CYS A 53 12.44 -15.56 -2.55
N THR A 54 13.46 -15.53 -1.72
CA THR A 54 14.54 -16.53 -1.68
C THR A 54 14.71 -17.00 -0.25
N VAL A 55 14.49 -18.29 0.01
CA VAL A 55 14.72 -18.90 1.33
C VAL A 55 16.22 -18.91 1.60
N GLN A 56 16.64 -18.22 2.65
CA GLN A 56 18.03 -18.26 3.12
C GLN A 56 18.18 -19.51 3.98
N GLN A 57 18.40 -20.66 3.34
CA GLN A 57 18.65 -21.91 4.07
C GLN A 57 19.73 -21.67 5.13
N GLY A 58 19.36 -21.89 6.40
CA GLY A 58 20.26 -21.83 7.54
C GLY A 58 20.01 -23.07 8.39
N GLY A 59 21.02 -23.92 8.54
CA GLY A 59 20.93 -25.16 9.31
C GLY A 59 21.01 -26.42 8.46
N ASP A 60 21.15 -27.57 9.13
CA ASP A 60 21.25 -28.88 8.49
C ASP A 60 19.99 -29.17 7.67
N VAL A 61 20.16 -29.31 6.34
CA VAL A 61 19.13 -29.75 5.38
C VAL A 61 18.70 -31.21 5.56
N SER A 62 19.04 -31.83 6.70
CA SER A 62 18.72 -33.20 7.05
C SER A 62 17.43 -33.33 7.88
N ASP A 63 16.90 -32.22 8.39
CA ASP A 63 15.56 -32.16 8.96
C ASP A 63 14.54 -32.02 7.81
N ASP A 64 14.02 -33.16 7.36
CA ASP A 64 13.01 -33.29 6.30
C ASP A 64 11.71 -33.83 6.92
N ASN A 65 11.27 -33.24 8.03
CA ASN A 65 10.00 -33.59 8.65
C ASN A 65 8.87 -32.78 7.99
N PRO A 66 8.10 -33.35 7.04
CA PRO A 66 7.09 -32.60 6.29
C PRO A 66 5.93 -32.07 7.17
N ASN A 67 5.86 -32.48 8.44
CA ASN A 67 4.81 -32.03 9.35
C ASN A 67 5.09 -30.66 9.98
N ASP A 68 6.30 -30.11 9.83
CA ASP A 68 6.65 -28.77 10.32
C ASP A 68 6.95 -27.77 9.19
N ASP A 69 6.80 -28.18 7.93
CA ASP A 69 6.88 -27.29 6.77
C ASP A 69 5.92 -26.10 6.90
N GLU A 70 6.44 -24.89 6.70
CA GLU A 70 5.66 -23.66 6.69
C GLU A 70 5.53 -23.12 5.26
N THR A 71 4.28 -22.88 4.83
CA THR A 71 4.00 -22.27 3.53
C THR A 71 3.64 -20.80 3.70
N ARG A 72 4.32 -19.93 2.95
CA ARG A 72 4.16 -18.47 3.02
C ARG A 72 3.97 -17.85 1.64
N PHE A 73 3.15 -16.81 1.59
CA PHE A 73 3.02 -15.86 0.50
C PHE A 73 3.30 -14.46 1.04
N TYR A 74 3.86 -13.60 0.21
CA TYR A 74 4.17 -12.22 0.58
C TYR A 74 3.49 -11.24 -0.38
N THR A 75 3.03 -10.12 0.14
CA THR A 75 2.63 -8.97 -0.68
C THR A 75 3.15 -7.69 -0.03
N GLU A 76 3.09 -6.58 -0.76
CA GLU A 76 3.45 -5.28 -0.22
C GLU A 76 2.46 -4.20 -0.65
N THR A 77 2.44 -3.10 0.08
CA THR A 77 1.66 -1.89 -0.20
C THR A 77 2.58 -0.66 -0.13
N PHE A 78 2.14 0.44 -0.71
CA PHE A 78 2.79 1.74 -0.53
C PHE A 78 2.01 2.62 0.43
N VAL A 79 2.76 3.45 1.16
CA VAL A 79 2.21 4.39 2.14
C VAL A 79 2.74 5.80 1.85
N SER A 80 1.81 6.76 1.80
CA SER A 80 2.09 8.18 1.60
C SER A 80 2.74 8.81 2.84
N ASP A 81 3.35 9.98 2.68
CA ASP A 81 3.84 10.79 3.79
C ASP A 81 2.72 11.14 4.79
N TYR A 82 1.47 11.17 4.33
CA TYR A 82 0.28 11.44 5.14
C TYR A 82 -0.26 10.20 5.86
N GLY A 83 0.38 9.03 5.73
CA GLY A 83 -0.13 7.76 6.28
C GLY A 83 -1.19 7.07 5.40
N GLU A 84 -1.43 7.64 4.22
CA GLU A 84 -2.18 7.10 3.08
C GLU A 84 -1.75 5.69 2.68
N GLU A 85 -2.43 4.59 3.00
CA GLU A 85 -2.04 3.27 2.47
C GLU A 85 -2.84 2.90 1.21
N GLY A 86 -2.13 2.42 0.18
CA GLY A 86 -2.73 1.92 -1.07
C GLY A 86 -3.11 0.43 -1.02
N PRO A 87 -3.67 -0.09 -2.13
CA PRO A 87 -4.00 -1.49 -2.22
C PRO A 87 -2.73 -2.34 -2.36
N PRO A 88 -2.81 -3.63 -1.98
CA PRO A 88 -1.69 -4.55 -2.11
C PRO A 88 -1.33 -4.80 -3.58
N GLY A 89 -0.05 -5.06 -3.80
CA GLY A 89 0.44 -5.59 -5.06
C GLY A 89 0.07 -7.07 -5.25
N PRO A 90 0.46 -7.66 -6.39
CA PRO A 90 0.31 -9.10 -6.58
C PRO A 90 1.12 -9.86 -5.53
N ALA A 91 0.55 -10.96 -5.03
CA ALA A 91 1.23 -11.83 -4.10
C ALA A 91 2.44 -12.53 -4.76
N SER A 92 3.45 -12.85 -3.96
CA SER A 92 4.61 -13.63 -4.37
C SER A 92 4.21 -15.04 -4.82
N LEU A 93 5.15 -15.73 -5.45
CA LEU A 93 5.08 -17.19 -5.54
C LEU A 93 5.09 -17.82 -4.14
N GLU A 94 4.61 -19.05 -4.06
CA GLU A 94 4.65 -19.86 -2.84
C GLU A 94 6.08 -20.02 -2.34
N VAL A 95 6.28 -19.83 -1.03
CA VAL A 95 7.55 -20.03 -0.35
C VAL A 95 7.37 -21.12 0.69
N THR A 96 7.99 -22.28 0.46
CA THR A 96 8.01 -23.39 1.42
C THR A 96 9.27 -23.35 2.26
N LEU A 97 9.12 -23.29 3.58
CA LEU A 97 10.20 -23.42 4.55
C LEU A 97 10.16 -24.81 5.15
N ARG A 98 11.16 -25.63 4.80
CA ARG A 98 11.34 -26.98 5.38
C ARG A 98 11.85 -27.00 6.82
N THR A 99 12.37 -25.85 7.26
CA THR A 99 12.87 -25.70 8.62
C THR A 99 12.21 -24.47 9.20
N PRO A 100 11.32 -24.63 10.21
CA PRO A 100 10.64 -23.52 10.86
C PRO A 100 11.60 -22.42 11.31
N GLY A 101 11.23 -21.17 11.07
CA GLY A 101 12.05 -20.01 11.45
C GLY A 101 13.21 -19.68 10.51
N THR A 102 13.36 -20.39 9.39
CA THR A 102 14.30 -20.01 8.34
C THR A 102 13.99 -18.60 7.82
N ALA A 103 15.03 -17.82 7.56
CA ALA A 103 14.88 -16.46 7.07
C ALA A 103 14.49 -16.45 5.58
N VAL A 104 13.63 -15.53 5.18
CA VAL A 104 13.27 -15.34 3.77
C VAL A 104 13.78 -13.98 3.30
N GLN A 105 14.65 -13.97 2.30
CA GLN A 105 15.07 -12.75 1.64
C GLN A 105 14.04 -12.35 0.58
N LEU A 106 13.54 -11.13 0.70
CA LEU A 106 12.60 -10.51 -0.23
C LEU A 106 13.34 -9.50 -1.08
N THR A 107 13.06 -9.51 -2.38
CA THR A 107 13.30 -8.40 -3.30
C THR A 107 11.96 -7.79 -3.66
N LEU A 108 11.84 -6.49 -3.46
CA LEU A 108 10.58 -5.75 -3.47
C LEU A 108 10.43 -4.93 -4.75
N ALA A 109 9.20 -4.52 -5.06
CA ALA A 109 8.88 -3.71 -6.21
C ALA A 109 9.58 -2.34 -6.16
N PRO A 110 9.98 -1.80 -7.32
CA PRO A 110 10.44 -0.42 -7.39
C PRO A 110 9.30 0.54 -6.99
N VAL A 111 9.66 1.69 -6.42
CA VAL A 111 8.69 2.74 -6.11
C VAL A 111 8.11 3.26 -7.43
N PRO A 112 6.77 3.31 -7.58
CA PRO A 112 6.17 3.81 -8.80
C PRO A 112 6.49 5.29 -8.97
N LEU A 113 6.70 5.72 -10.22
CA LEU A 113 7.03 7.11 -10.57
C LEU A 113 5.83 8.07 -10.42
N GLN A 114 4.76 7.63 -9.76
CA GLN A 114 3.59 8.46 -9.52
C GLN A 114 3.90 9.50 -8.43
N ASN A 115 3.59 10.76 -8.71
CA ASN A 115 3.75 11.87 -7.77
C ASN A 115 2.66 11.83 -6.68
N ALA A 116 2.64 10.78 -5.85
CA ALA A 116 1.66 10.53 -4.79
C ALA A 116 2.27 10.61 -3.37
N SER A 117 3.42 11.29 -3.22
CA SER A 117 4.13 11.44 -1.94
C SER A 117 4.43 10.11 -1.22
N ILE A 118 4.79 9.07 -1.97
CA ILE A 118 5.10 7.75 -1.39
C ILE A 118 6.39 7.86 -0.59
N LYS A 119 6.32 7.51 0.70
CA LYS A 119 7.46 7.57 1.64
C LYS A 119 7.78 6.25 2.29
N ARG A 120 6.77 5.42 2.49
CA ARG A 120 6.91 4.14 3.18
C ARG A 120 6.32 3.02 2.34
N ARG A 121 6.69 1.79 2.67
CA ARG A 121 6.10 0.55 2.15
C ARG A 121 5.83 -0.40 3.31
N ARG A 122 4.78 -1.20 3.22
CA ARG A 122 4.47 -2.23 4.21
C ARG A 122 4.53 -3.59 3.55
N ILE A 123 5.17 -4.54 4.22
CA ILE A 123 5.30 -5.92 3.76
C ILE A 123 4.34 -6.76 4.58
N TYR A 124 3.56 -7.59 3.92
CA TYR A 124 2.62 -8.51 4.52
C TYR A 124 2.97 -9.95 4.16
N ARG A 125 2.61 -10.88 5.05
CA ARG A 125 2.82 -12.31 4.87
C ARG A 125 1.57 -13.09 5.24
N SER A 126 1.27 -14.14 4.48
CA SER A 126 0.18 -15.06 4.82
C SER A 126 0.44 -15.73 6.17
N ALA A 127 -0.57 -15.77 7.03
CA ALA A 127 -0.60 -16.56 8.23
C ALA A 127 -1.97 -17.23 8.36
N SER A 128 -1.99 -18.53 8.61
CA SER A 128 -3.21 -19.27 8.92
C SER A 128 -3.52 -19.12 10.41
N GLY A 129 -4.61 -18.42 10.74
CA GLY A 129 -5.08 -18.25 12.10
C GLY A 129 -6.58 -18.51 12.19
N GLY A 130 -7.00 -19.48 13.00
CA GLY A 130 -8.43 -19.71 13.27
C GLY A 130 -9.27 -20.26 12.10
N GLY A 131 -8.66 -20.78 11.04
CA GLY A 131 -9.34 -21.42 9.90
C GLY A 131 -9.35 -20.61 8.61
N GLU A 132 -8.95 -19.33 8.65
CA GLU A 132 -8.78 -18.48 7.47
C GLU A 132 -7.30 -18.09 7.31
N ALA A 133 -6.84 -17.99 6.07
CA ALA A 133 -5.52 -17.47 5.74
C ALA A 133 -5.64 -15.96 5.48
N ASP A 134 -4.91 -15.17 6.25
CA ASP A 134 -4.90 -13.71 6.11
C ASP A 134 -3.47 -13.18 5.97
N PHE A 135 -3.32 -12.00 5.38
CA PHE A 135 -2.04 -11.32 5.24
C PHE A 135 -1.81 -10.40 6.42
N LEU A 136 -0.82 -10.73 7.25
CA LEU A 136 -0.45 -9.95 8.43
C LEU A 136 0.81 -9.14 8.20
N LEU A 137 0.88 -7.96 8.81
CA LEU A 137 2.01 -7.04 8.68
C LEU A 137 3.31 -7.66 9.24
N VAL A 138 4.35 -7.69 8.42
CA VAL A 138 5.70 -8.13 8.80
C VAL A 138 6.56 -6.94 9.19
N ALA A 139 6.59 -5.91 8.33
CA ALA A 139 7.46 -4.76 8.51
C ALA A 139 6.93 -3.53 7.76
N GLU A 140 7.24 -2.35 8.28
CA GLU A 140 7.14 -1.08 7.58
C GLU A 140 8.55 -0.55 7.34
N LEU A 141 8.83 -0.14 6.10
CA LEU A 141 10.15 0.32 5.66
C LEU A 141 10.03 1.62 4.88
N ASP A 142 11.14 2.33 4.71
CA ASP A 142 11.21 3.43 3.75
C ASP A 142 10.92 2.90 2.33
N ALA A 143 10.18 3.69 1.55
CA ALA A 143 9.82 3.31 0.20
C ALA A 143 11.05 3.05 -0.68
N SER A 144 12.21 3.67 -0.41
CA SER A 144 13.43 3.41 -1.19
C SER A 144 14.08 2.04 -0.93
N VAL A 145 13.69 1.32 0.14
CA VAL A 145 14.27 0.01 0.46
C VAL A 145 13.69 -1.05 -0.49
N LEU A 146 14.56 -1.72 -1.25
CA LEU A 146 14.16 -2.72 -2.25
C LEU A 146 14.43 -4.16 -1.82
N SER A 147 14.95 -4.37 -0.62
CA SER A 147 15.26 -5.70 -0.11
C SER A 147 15.02 -5.78 1.39
N TYR A 148 14.42 -6.88 1.85
CA TYR A 148 14.15 -7.11 3.27
C TYR A 148 14.33 -8.58 3.63
N THR A 149 14.95 -8.87 4.77
CA THR A 149 15.08 -10.25 5.27
C THR A 149 14.05 -10.48 6.37
N ASP A 150 13.04 -11.28 6.10
CA ASP A 150 12.04 -11.67 7.08
C ASP A 150 12.60 -12.76 8.02
N LYS A 151 12.67 -12.41 9.31
CA LYS A 151 13.02 -13.32 10.42
C LYS A 151 11.95 -13.31 11.51
N ILE A 152 10.78 -12.74 11.23
CA ILE A 152 9.75 -12.48 12.23
C ILE A 152 8.92 -13.75 12.46
N PRO A 153 8.85 -14.26 13.71
CA PRO A 153 7.98 -15.37 14.06
C PRO A 153 6.50 -15.01 13.85
N ALA A 154 5.67 -15.98 13.45
CA ALA A 154 4.24 -15.74 13.18
C ALA A 154 3.47 -15.06 14.33
N LYS A 155 3.83 -15.38 15.59
CA LYS A 155 3.25 -14.76 16.80
C LYS A 155 3.52 -13.26 16.96
N ASN A 156 4.52 -12.73 16.26
CA ASN A 156 4.95 -11.33 16.32
C ASN A 156 4.52 -10.54 15.07
N LEU A 157 3.68 -11.13 14.22
CA LEU A 157 3.09 -10.42 13.09
C LEU A 157 2.14 -9.33 13.60
N GLY A 158 2.07 -8.24 12.86
CA GLY A 158 1.22 -7.10 13.15
C GLY A 158 -0.22 -7.31 12.66
N PRO A 159 -0.96 -6.20 12.45
CA PRO A 159 -2.36 -6.25 12.04
C PRO A 159 -2.54 -6.86 10.63
N SER A 160 -3.77 -7.31 10.37
CA SER A 160 -4.20 -7.77 9.06
C SER A 160 -4.24 -6.64 8.02
N LEU A 161 -3.98 -7.00 6.77
CA LEU A 161 -4.11 -6.15 5.59
C LEU A 161 -5.59 -5.81 5.32
N ALA A 162 -5.94 -4.55 5.55
CA ALA A 162 -7.32 -4.06 5.39
C ALA A 162 -7.56 -3.25 4.09
N THR A 163 -6.53 -3.00 3.28
CA THR A 163 -6.59 -2.02 2.17
C THR A 163 -6.84 -2.63 0.80
N TRP A 164 -7.37 -3.86 0.73
CA TRP A 164 -7.67 -4.56 -0.53
C TRP A 164 -8.50 -3.70 -1.50
N ASP A 165 -9.47 -2.96 -0.98
CA ASP A 165 -10.42 -2.17 -1.76
C ASP A 165 -10.05 -0.68 -1.87
N TYR A 166 -8.85 -0.28 -1.42
CA TYR A 166 -8.40 1.12 -1.42
C TYR A 166 -7.86 1.51 -2.79
N LEU A 167 -8.68 1.31 -3.83
CA LEU A 167 -8.28 1.51 -5.21
C LEU A 167 -8.05 3.00 -5.52
N PRO A 168 -6.93 3.35 -6.19
CA PRO A 168 -6.73 4.72 -6.64
C PRO A 168 -7.81 5.10 -7.66
N PRO A 169 -8.25 6.38 -7.69
CA PRO A 169 -9.23 6.80 -8.66
C PRO A 169 -8.67 6.71 -10.10
N PRO A 170 -9.52 6.44 -11.10
CA PRO A 170 -9.09 6.42 -12.49
C PRO A 170 -8.46 7.74 -12.93
N GLU A 171 -7.58 7.66 -13.92
CA GLU A 171 -6.94 8.84 -14.50
C GLU A 171 -7.97 9.79 -15.11
N ASN A 172 -8.94 9.27 -15.86
CA ASN A 172 -9.97 10.08 -16.50
C ASN A 172 -11.09 10.57 -15.57
N MET A 173 -10.95 10.43 -14.24
CA MET A 173 -11.98 10.90 -13.30
C MET A 173 -12.02 12.44 -13.24
N THR A 174 -13.22 12.98 -13.39
CA THR A 174 -13.54 14.41 -13.36
C THR A 174 -14.72 14.70 -12.45
N GLY A 175 -14.95 15.99 -12.14
CA GLY A 175 -16.15 16.42 -11.43
C GLY A 175 -16.21 15.98 -9.98
N LEU A 176 -15.08 16.05 -9.28
CA LEU A 176 -15.00 15.70 -7.87
C LEU A 176 -15.91 16.61 -7.02
N CYS A 177 -16.89 16.01 -6.36
CA CYS A 177 -17.83 16.65 -5.44
C CYS A 177 -17.79 15.94 -4.09
N LEU A 178 -17.96 16.69 -3.01
CA LEU A 178 -18.03 16.13 -1.65
C LEU A 178 -19.48 16.13 -1.19
N MET A 179 -19.93 15.00 -0.67
CA MET A 179 -21.27 14.81 -0.14
C MET A 179 -21.28 14.93 1.38
N ALA A 180 -22.47 15.18 1.95
CA ALA A 180 -22.67 15.51 3.35
C ALA A 180 -22.21 14.43 4.36
N ASN A 181 -21.97 13.20 3.88
CA ASN A 181 -21.56 12.05 4.72
C ASN A 181 -20.05 11.73 4.61
N GLY A 182 -19.23 12.71 4.23
CA GLY A 182 -17.78 12.50 4.09
C GLY A 182 -17.37 11.71 2.85
N ILE A 183 -18.33 11.35 2.00
CA ILE A 183 -18.11 10.64 0.74
C ILE A 183 -17.67 11.65 -0.34
N ALA A 184 -16.62 11.30 -1.08
CA ALA A 184 -16.28 11.95 -2.33
C ALA A 184 -16.92 11.20 -3.50
N ALA A 185 -17.51 11.94 -4.44
CA ALA A 185 -18.01 11.40 -5.70
C ALA A 185 -17.33 12.06 -6.89
N GLY A 186 -17.07 11.29 -7.93
CA GLY A 186 -16.59 11.78 -9.22
C GLY A 186 -17.21 10.96 -10.34
N PHE A 187 -16.97 11.37 -11.58
CA PHE A 187 -17.40 10.59 -12.74
C PHE A 187 -16.27 10.45 -13.77
N ALA A 188 -16.23 9.30 -14.42
CA ALA A 188 -15.30 8.96 -15.49
C ALA A 188 -16.13 8.42 -16.67
N GLY A 189 -16.29 9.23 -17.73
CA GLY A 189 -17.17 8.86 -18.84
C GLY A 189 -18.63 8.70 -18.39
N ASN A 190 -19.15 7.48 -18.48
CA ASN A 190 -20.51 7.09 -18.05
C ASN A 190 -20.56 6.42 -16.67
N GLU A 191 -19.44 6.33 -15.96
CA GLU A 191 -19.37 5.73 -14.63
C GLU A 191 -19.33 6.81 -13.54
N VAL A 192 -20.14 6.60 -12.50
CA VAL A 192 -20.11 7.42 -11.28
C VAL A 192 -19.44 6.62 -10.19
N MET A 193 -18.46 7.23 -9.52
CA MET A 193 -17.62 6.60 -8.51
C MET A 193 -17.83 7.28 -7.18
N PHE A 194 -17.92 6.48 -6.12
CA PHE A 194 -18.06 6.92 -4.74
C PHE A 194 -16.88 6.39 -3.93
N SER A 195 -16.30 7.24 -3.08
CA SER A 195 -15.39 6.79 -2.05
C SER A 195 -16.16 6.13 -0.91
N GLU A 196 -15.46 5.37 -0.07
CA GLU A 196 -15.98 5.05 1.26
C GLU A 196 -16.21 6.33 2.08
N ALA A 197 -17.08 6.23 3.09
CA ALA A 197 -17.26 7.30 4.07
C ALA A 197 -16.06 7.32 5.01
N TYR A 198 -15.59 8.52 5.36
CA TYR A 198 -14.49 8.72 6.33
C TYR A 198 -15.02 8.84 7.77
#